data_AF-A0A2E5P3Y0-F1
#
_entry.id   AF-A0A2E5P3Y0-F1
#
_cell.length_a   1.000
_cell.length_b   1.000
_cell.length_c   1.000
_cell.angle_alpha   90.00
_cell.angle_beta   90.00
_cell.angle_gamma   90.00
#
_symmetry.space_group_name_H-M   'P 1'
#
loop_
_entity.id
_entity.type
_entity.pdbx_description
1 polymer ?
#
loop_
_entity_poly.entity_id
_entity_poly.type
_entity_poly.pdbx_seq_one_letter_code
_entity_poly.pdbx_strand_id
1 'polypeptide(L)' 'MAVTEVLDTATIEEIRAIIDRGLGTTKSRELIAASEVADLLLDLRLLLAASDAELEAVSTN' A
#
# COMPACT_ATOMS: atom_id res chain seq x y z
N MET A 1 17.32 14.04 15.10
CA MET A 1 15.86 13.85 15.13
C MET A 1 15.52 13.05 13.89
N ALA A 2 14.79 11.96 14.07
CA ALA A 2 14.65 10.89 13.09
C ALA A 2 13.73 11.32 11.94
N VAL A 3 14.09 10.94 10.71
CA VAL A 3 13.36 11.16 9.44
C VAL A 3 11.94 10.55 9.42
N THR A 4 11.49 10.05 10.57
CA THR A 4 10.17 9.47 10.85
C THR A 4 9.18 10.46 11.45
N GLU A 5 9.60 11.70 11.75
CA GLU A 5 8.65 12.75 12.10
C GLU A 5 7.96 13.21 10.81
N VAL A 6 6.77 12.66 10.59
CA VAL A 6 5.75 13.14 9.64
C VAL A 6 6.00 12.75 8.18
N LEU A 7 6.18 11.45 7.91
CA LEU A 7 5.43 10.95 6.74
C LEU A 7 3.96 11.16 7.12
N ASP A 8 3.28 12.07 6.44
CA ASP A 8 1.99 12.64 6.82
C ASP A 8 1.07 11.54 7.31
N THR A 9 0.59 11.63 8.55
CA THR A 9 -0.17 10.52 9.19
C THR A 9 -1.41 10.16 8.36
N ALA A 10 -1.93 11.14 7.61
CA ALA A 10 -2.99 10.96 6.61
C ALA A 10 -2.57 10.03 5.45
N THR A 11 -1.36 10.18 4.91
CA THR A 11 -0.84 9.31 3.84
C THR A 11 -0.68 7.87 4.31
N ILE A 12 -0.20 7.66 5.53
CA ILE A 12 -0.06 6.31 6.09
C ILE A 12 -1.45 5.66 6.27
N GLU A 13 -2.45 6.41 6.75
CA GLU A 13 -3.82 5.91 6.87
C GLU A 13 -4.45 5.59 5.52
N GLU A 14 -4.20 6.39 4.49
CA GLU A 14 -4.70 6.16 3.13
C GLU A 14 -4.08 4.90 2.51
N ILE A 15 -2.76 4.78 2.54
CA ILE A 15 -2.05 3.58 2.06
C ILE A 15 -2.57 2.34 2.81
N ARG A 16 -2.74 2.45 4.13
CA ARG A 16 -3.26 1.36 4.97
C ARG A 16 -4.69 0.99 4.60
N ALA A 17 -5.57 1.95 4.32
CA ALA A 17 -6.93 1.69 3.88
C ALA A 17 -7.00 0.96 2.54
N ILE A 18 -6.08 1.27 1.61
CA ILE A 18 -6.03 0.59 0.30
C ILE A 18 -5.48 -0.83 0.46
N ILE A 19 -4.43 -1.03 1.26
CA ILE A 19 -3.91 -2.36 1.60
C ILE A 19 -4.99 -3.20 2.27
N ASP A 20 -5.69 -2.67 3.28
CA ASP A 20 -6.75 -3.40 3.98
C ASP A 20 -7.92 -3.76 3.06
N ARG A 21 -8.20 -2.95 2.04
CA ARG A 21 -9.21 -3.26 1.01
C ARG A 21 -8.74 -4.40 0.10
N GLY A 22 -7.49 -4.39 -0.36
CA GLY A 22 -6.93 -5.45 -1.19
C GLY A 22 -6.80 -6.78 -0.44
N LEU A 23 -6.45 -6.73 0.86
CA LEU A 23 -6.24 -7.90 1.71
C LEU A 23 -7.51 -8.37 2.46
N GLY A 24 -8.63 -7.65 2.33
CA GLY A 24 -9.85 -7.91 3.09
C GLY A 24 -10.41 -9.31 2.87
N THR A 25 -10.27 -9.84 1.64
CA THR A 25 -10.71 -11.19 1.24
C THR A 25 -9.76 -12.29 1.69
N THR A 26 -8.49 -11.96 1.96
CA THR A 26 -7.48 -12.93 2.43
C THR A 26 -7.60 -13.21 3.93
N LYS A 27 -8.31 -12.36 4.69
CA LYS A 27 -8.49 -12.49 6.16
C LYS A 27 -9.30 -13.73 6.56
N SER A 28 -10.18 -14.26 5.71
CA SER A 28 -10.99 -15.45 6.01
C SER A 28 -10.21 -16.77 5.95
N ARG A 29 -8.92 -16.76 5.58
CA ARG A 29 -8.05 -17.95 5.41
C ARG A 29 -8.67 -19.03 4.51
N GLU A 30 -9.32 -18.60 3.44
CA GLU A 30 -9.81 -19.51 2.40
C GLU A 30 -8.65 -19.99 1.50
N LEU A 31 -8.85 -21.12 0.82
CA LEU A 31 -7.93 -21.59 -0.20
C LEU A 31 -8.01 -20.67 -1.42
N ILE A 32 -6.96 -19.88 -1.62
CA ILE A 32 -6.81 -18.93 -2.73
C ILE A 32 -5.77 -19.51 -3.69
N ALA A 33 -5.97 -19.34 -5.00
CA ALA A 33 -4.99 -19.81 -5.97
C ALA A 33 -3.68 -19.03 -5.83
N ALA A 34 -2.54 -19.72 -5.95
CA ALA A 34 -1.23 -19.07 -5.87
C ALA A 34 -1.05 -17.94 -6.91
N SER A 35 -1.70 -18.07 -8.07
CA SER A 35 -1.75 -17.02 -9.09
C SER A 35 -2.52 -15.78 -8.62
N GLU A 36 -3.67 -15.95 -7.98
CA GLU A 36 -4.46 -14.83 -7.44
C GLU A 36 -3.70 -14.07 -6.35
N VAL A 37 -2.93 -14.79 -5.53
CA VAL A 37 -2.04 -14.16 -4.54
C VAL A 37 -0.91 -13.39 -5.22
N ALA A 38 -0.32 -13.93 -6.29
CA ALA A 38 0.74 -13.24 -7.04
C ALA A 38 0.22 -11.96 -7.73
N ASP A 39 -0.98 -12.01 -8.30
CA ASP A 39 -1.63 -10.86 -8.94
C ASP A 39 -1.94 -9.76 -7.90
N LEU A 40 -2.51 -10.13 -6.75
CA LEU A 40 -2.78 -9.20 -5.65
C LEU A 40 -1.50 -8.53 -5.14
N LEU A 41 -0.41 -9.28 -4.97
CA LEU A 41 0.88 -8.73 -4.56
C LEU A 41 1.49 -7.80 -5.61
N LEU A 42 1.28 -8.10 -6.90
CA LEU A 42 1.72 -7.23 -7.99
C LEU A 42 0.93 -5.91 -8.00
N ASP A 43 -0.38 -5.96 -7.83
CA ASP A 43 -1.25 -4.79 -7.74
C ASP A 43 -0.88 -3.89 -6.56
N LEU A 44 -0.63 -4.49 -5.38
CA LEU A 44 -0.16 -3.75 -4.20
C LEU A 44 1.19 -3.09 -4.45
N ARG A 45 2.12 -3.77 -5.13
CA ARG A 45 3.43 -3.20 -5.47
C ARG A 45 3.29 -2.01 -6.41
N LEU A 46 2.45 -2.12 -7.44
CA LEU A 46 2.23 -1.04 -8.41
C LEU A 46 1.58 0.18 -7.74
N LEU A 47 0.60 -0.05 -6.88
CA LEU A 47 -0.05 0.99 -6.10
C LEU A 47 0.92 1.71 -5.15
N LEU A 48 1.73 0.96 -4.42
CA LEU A 48 2.73 1.53 -3.50
C LEU A 48 3.79 2.33 -4.27
N ALA A 49 4.25 1.81 -5.42
CA ALA A 49 5.22 2.53 -6.25
C ALA A 49 4.65 3.82 -6.86
N ALA A 50 3.35 3.84 -7.21
CA ALA A 50 2.68 5.06 -7.67
C ALA A 50 2.54 6.08 -6.53
N SER A 51 2.23 5.61 -5.31
CA SER A 51 2.11 6.45 -4.12
C SER A 51 3.48 7.05 -3.74
N ASP A 52 4.56 6.27 -3.78
CA ASP A 52 5.93 6.77 -3.55
C ASP A 52 6.31 7.88 -4.57
N ALA A 53 5.94 7.72 -5.84
CA ALA A 53 6.20 8.72 -6.87
C ALA A 53 5.42 10.03 -6.64
N GLU A 54 4.18 9.94 -6.17
CA GLU A 54 3.39 11.12 -5.77
C GLU A 54 3.94 11.79 -4.51
N LEU A 55 4.41 11.00 -3.53
CA LEU A 55 5.01 11.52 -2.30
C LEU A 55 6.33 12.26 -2.56
N GLU A 56 7.19 11.73 -3.43
CA GLU A 56 8.42 12.41 -3.87
C GLU A 56 8.14 13.72 -4.63
N ALA A 57 7.07 13.76 -5.42
CA ALA A 57 6.65 14.95 -6.15
C ALA A 57 6.12 16.07 -5.21
N VAL A 58 5.44 15.71 -4.12
CA VAL A 58 4.96 16.66 -3.10
C VAL A 58 6.11 17.20 -2.23
N SER A 59 7.16 16.42 -1.99
CA SER A 59 8.35 16.82 -1.22
C SER A 59 9.26 17.82 -1.95
N THR A 60 9.19 17.86 -3.29
CA THR A 60 10.08 18.67 -4.15
C THR A 60 9.57 20.11 -4.40
N ASN A 61 8.41 20.52 -3.85
CA ASN A 61 7.75 21.80 -4.14
C ASN A 61 7.59 22.71 -2.93
#